data_AF-A0A9P6SMJ8-F1
#
_entry.id   AF-A0A9P6SMJ8-F1
#
_cell.length_a   1.000
_cell.length_b   1.000
_cell.length_c   1.000
_cell.angle_alpha   90.00
_cell.angle_beta   90.00
_cell.angle_gamma   90.00
#
_symmetry.space_group_name_H-M   'P 1'
#
loop_
_entity.id
_entity.type
_entity.pdbx_description
1 polymer ?
#
loop_
_entity_poly.entity_id
_entity_poly.type
_entity_poly.pdbx_seq_one_letter_code
_entity_poly.pdbx_strand_id
1 'polypeptide(L)'
;MSSNESDGSDSDTSIPAATTGDTIATTNDDGAANSSKKRGRPQSCPTLDDYKEFIIKLFTEDDVPIIDIARRLNLEHGLDISERTISRRLTNWNVPRKKQRVPPTQELKERILYYYNKNLNDDQITKALLTEGFDIKKRNLARMRQKLGMRRRSRFPEFREYSDGEGDAPGGVEPLPRPKSKPKKKKAKVSHNAALIPKVSGFVEKYMSNYDGSHDFNHIRRVVGLAHLIYKEINAQREESPMFDEDEDLDLHVITLAALLHDVGDKKYLLPGQDGNTLVLSTLLSFGAPEELAVRVQRIVLGVSYSSEIKDPAAVTALIQKYPELAVVQDADRLDAIGAVGIGRTFTFGGAKGARSMVDTLNHFDDKLEKLESLMKTTPGMKMAKERTKRLIMFKEWWAEEQKEAEGLLRRS
;
A
#
# COMPACT_ATOMS: atom_id res chain seq x y z
N MET A 1 -2.88 -72.47 -30.68
CA MET A 1 -2.00 -72.77 -29.53
C MET A 1 -2.40 -71.78 -28.44
N SER A 2 -3.49 -72.00 -27.70
CA SER A 2 -3.62 -72.92 -26.54
C SER A 2 -2.83 -72.38 -25.34
N SER A 3 -3.36 -72.13 -24.13
CA SER A 3 -4.61 -72.47 -23.42
C SER A 3 -4.73 -71.53 -22.19
N ASN A 4 -5.91 -71.03 -21.74
CA ASN A 4 -6.92 -71.61 -20.82
C ASN A 4 -6.33 -72.06 -19.45
N GLU A 5 -6.93 -71.92 -18.26
CA GLU A 5 -8.30 -71.69 -17.74
C GLU A 5 -8.18 -71.46 -16.19
N SER A 6 -9.03 -70.66 -15.50
CA SER A 6 -10.23 -71.01 -14.68
C SER A 6 -9.97 -72.04 -13.55
N ASP A 7 -10.57 -72.10 -12.35
CA ASP A 7 -11.83 -71.72 -11.68
C ASP A 7 -11.53 -71.77 -10.14
N GLY A 8 -12.31 -71.35 -9.15
CA GLY A 8 -13.72 -70.97 -9.00
C GLY A 8 -14.26 -71.51 -7.65
N SER A 9 -15.23 -70.79 -7.05
CA SER A 9 -16.29 -71.27 -6.10
C SER A 9 -15.88 -71.73 -4.68
N ASP A 10 -16.66 -71.66 -3.59
CA ASP A 10 -17.97 -71.08 -3.23
C ASP A 10 -18.22 -71.31 -1.71
N SER A 11 -19.32 -70.74 -1.18
CA SER A 11 -20.15 -71.19 -0.05
C SER A 11 -20.07 -70.50 1.33
N ASP A 12 -20.86 -69.42 1.45
CA ASP A 12 -22.08 -69.28 2.26
C ASP A 12 -22.30 -70.16 3.53
N THR A 13 -22.58 -69.53 4.68
CA THR A 13 -23.68 -69.95 5.60
C THR A 13 -24.01 -68.89 6.68
N SER A 14 -25.30 -68.84 7.01
CA SER A 14 -26.03 -67.82 7.78
C SER A 14 -26.39 -68.25 9.22
N ILE A 15 -26.41 -67.28 10.18
CA ILE A 15 -27.40 -67.05 11.30
C ILE A 15 -27.43 -68.13 12.46
N PRO A 16 -27.98 -67.95 13.72
CA PRO A 16 -28.62 -66.82 14.46
C PRO A 16 -28.17 -66.51 15.93
N ALA A 17 -28.71 -65.39 16.44
CA ALA A 17 -29.24 -65.02 17.78
C ALA A 17 -29.00 -65.86 19.06
N ALA A 18 -28.78 -65.17 20.20
CA ALA A 18 -29.59 -65.34 21.42
C ALA A 18 -29.32 -64.28 22.51
N THR A 19 -30.42 -63.83 23.10
CA THR A 19 -30.68 -62.97 24.26
C THR A 19 -30.36 -63.63 25.60
N THR A 20 -29.87 -62.86 26.59
CA THR A 20 -30.16 -62.91 28.06
C THR A 20 -29.27 -61.83 28.71
N GLY A 21 -29.72 -60.81 29.46
CA GLY A 21 -30.66 -60.84 30.57
C GLY A 21 -29.88 -61.05 31.87
N ASP A 22 -29.49 -59.98 32.58
CA ASP A 22 -29.83 -59.86 34.01
C ASP A 22 -29.48 -58.50 34.64
N THR A 23 -30.41 -58.10 35.48
CA THR A 23 -30.49 -56.95 36.40
C THR A 23 -29.44 -56.95 37.52
N ILE A 24 -29.12 -55.77 38.09
CA ILE A 24 -29.23 -55.45 39.54
C ILE A 24 -28.82 -53.97 39.81
N ALA A 25 -29.81 -53.22 40.28
CA ALA A 25 -29.88 -52.29 41.42
C ALA A 25 -28.84 -51.15 41.66
N THR A 26 -29.43 -49.94 41.83
CA THR A 26 -29.23 -48.95 42.94
C THR A 26 -27.82 -48.35 43.13
N THR A 27 -27.57 -47.05 43.28
CA THR A 27 -28.35 -45.89 43.78
C THR A 27 -27.47 -44.63 43.59
N ASN A 28 -28.11 -43.48 43.32
CA ASN A 28 -27.78 -42.07 43.65
C ASN A 28 -26.34 -41.56 43.38
N ASP A 29 -26.08 -40.39 42.80
CA ASP A 29 -26.61 -39.07 43.17
C ASP A 29 -26.16 -37.99 42.15
N ASP A 30 -27.03 -37.01 41.95
CA ASP A 30 -26.84 -35.61 41.52
C ASP A 30 -25.85 -35.16 40.41
N GLY A 31 -26.43 -34.60 39.34
CA GLY A 31 -25.73 -33.84 38.29
C GLY A 31 -26.68 -32.99 37.45
N ALA A 32 -27.05 -31.82 37.99
CA ALA A 32 -28.05 -30.88 37.49
C ALA A 32 -27.94 -30.49 35.99
N ALA A 33 -29.05 -30.69 35.27
CA ALA A 33 -29.28 -30.19 33.93
C ALA A 33 -29.53 -28.67 33.92
N ASN A 34 -28.70 -27.93 33.20
CA ASN A 34 -28.75 -26.47 33.07
C ASN A 34 -29.86 -26.06 32.09
N SER A 35 -31.06 -25.80 32.59
CA SER A 35 -32.18 -25.25 31.82
C SER A 35 -32.18 -23.71 31.85
N SER A 36 -32.11 -23.12 30.66
CA SER A 36 -32.12 -21.69 30.38
C SER A 36 -33.46 -21.03 30.72
N LYS A 37 -33.62 -20.59 31.96
CA LYS A 37 -34.76 -19.75 32.37
C LYS A 37 -34.64 -18.34 31.77
N LYS A 38 -35.55 -18.04 30.84
CA LYS A 38 -35.88 -16.68 30.38
C LYS A 38 -36.20 -15.79 31.59
N ARG A 39 -35.47 -14.68 31.74
CA ARG A 39 -35.77 -13.64 32.75
C ARG A 39 -37.04 -12.89 32.35
N GLY A 40 -38.15 -13.23 33.00
CA GLY A 40 -39.39 -12.48 32.98
C GLY A 40 -39.23 -11.12 33.65
N ARG A 41 -39.81 -10.10 33.02
CA ARG A 41 -39.89 -8.69 33.42
C ARG A 41 -40.74 -8.52 34.69
N PRO A 42 -40.27 -7.84 35.74
CA PRO A 42 -41.18 -7.28 36.74
C PRO A 42 -41.90 -6.08 36.12
N GLN A 43 -43.22 -6.13 36.09
CA GLN A 43 -44.10 -5.08 35.59
C GLN A 43 -44.63 -4.28 36.78
N SER A 44 -44.07 -3.08 37.00
CA SER A 44 -44.77 -1.88 37.49
C SER A 44 -43.73 -0.77 37.70
N CYS A 45 -43.42 -0.03 36.63
CA CYS A 45 -42.86 1.30 36.81
C CYS A 45 -44.05 2.28 36.89
N PRO A 46 -44.08 3.20 37.86
CA PRO A 46 -44.95 4.36 37.78
C PRO A 46 -44.74 5.04 36.43
N THR A 47 -45.81 5.51 35.81
CA THR A 47 -45.78 6.17 34.51
C THR A 47 -44.89 7.41 34.61
N LEU A 48 -43.65 7.29 34.15
CA LEU A 48 -42.70 8.40 33.91
C LEU A 48 -43.31 9.54 33.08
N ASP A 49 -44.46 9.30 32.46
CA ASP A 49 -45.28 10.27 31.76
C ASP A 49 -45.88 11.34 32.71
N ASP A 50 -46.11 11.03 33.99
CA ASP A 50 -46.58 12.00 35.00
C ASP A 50 -45.51 13.05 35.34
N TYR A 51 -44.23 12.69 35.14
CA TYR A 51 -43.07 13.56 35.34
C TYR A 51 -42.53 14.13 34.02
N LYS A 52 -43.26 13.96 32.91
CA LYS A 52 -42.81 14.35 31.57
C LYS A 52 -42.47 15.83 31.50
N GLU A 53 -43.35 16.71 31.97
CA GLU A 53 -43.14 18.16 31.90
C GLU A 53 -41.95 18.59 32.77
N PHE A 54 -41.82 18.01 33.96
CA PHE A 54 -40.70 18.25 34.86
C PHE A 54 -39.36 17.83 34.25
N ILE A 55 -39.31 16.65 33.62
CA ILE A 55 -38.10 16.13 32.97
C ILE A 55 -37.73 16.97 31.73
N ILE A 56 -38.72 17.36 30.94
CA ILE A 56 -38.50 18.23 29.78
C ILE A 56 -37.96 19.58 30.26
N LYS A 57 -38.59 20.20 31.26
CA LYS A 57 -38.15 21.47 31.84
C LYS A 57 -36.69 21.42 32.32
N LEU A 58 -36.36 20.43 33.16
CA LEU A 58 -34.98 20.24 33.64
C LEU A 58 -33.98 20.04 32.50
N PHE A 59 -34.38 19.35 31.42
CA PHE A 59 -33.51 19.04 30.30
C PHE A 59 -33.39 20.19 29.26
N THR A 60 -34.44 20.98 29.04
CA THR A 60 -34.45 22.02 27.99
C THR A 60 -34.28 23.43 28.51
N GLU A 61 -34.87 23.77 29.66
CA GLU A 61 -34.81 25.10 30.27
C GLU A 61 -33.61 25.23 31.20
N ASP A 62 -33.41 24.25 32.10
CA ASP A 62 -32.36 24.30 33.13
C ASP A 62 -31.03 23.64 32.71
N ASP A 63 -30.97 23.07 31.50
CA ASP A 63 -29.79 22.38 30.91
C ASP A 63 -29.14 21.32 31.83
N VAL A 64 -29.94 20.65 32.66
CA VAL A 64 -29.45 19.69 33.65
C VAL A 64 -29.02 18.38 32.96
N PRO A 65 -27.83 17.84 33.27
CA PRO A 65 -27.38 16.56 32.74
C PRO A 65 -28.35 15.41 33.05
N ILE A 66 -28.54 14.48 32.10
CA ILE A 66 -29.46 13.33 32.25
C ILE A 66 -29.15 12.48 33.50
N ILE A 67 -27.88 12.40 33.89
CA ILE A 67 -27.43 11.71 35.10
C ILE A 67 -27.98 12.35 36.38
N ASP A 68 -28.02 13.68 36.42
CA ASP A 68 -28.50 14.44 37.58
C ASP A 68 -30.03 14.48 37.62
N ILE A 69 -30.69 14.46 36.46
CA ILE A 69 -32.14 14.27 36.36
C ILE A 69 -32.54 12.87 36.90
N ALA A 70 -31.80 11.81 36.53
CA ALA A 70 -32.04 10.47 37.06
C ALA A 70 -31.85 10.43 38.57
N ARG A 71 -30.78 11.05 39.07
CA ARG A 71 -30.49 11.13 40.50
C ARG A 71 -31.60 11.86 41.27
N ARG A 72 -32.05 13.03 40.78
CA ARG A 72 -33.14 13.80 41.42
C ARG A 72 -34.45 13.03 41.45
N LEU A 73 -34.84 12.40 40.34
CA LEU A 73 -36.06 11.59 40.30
C LEU A 73 -36.00 10.40 41.26
N ASN A 74 -34.83 9.79 41.42
CA ASN A 74 -34.66 8.66 42.31
C ASN A 74 -34.64 9.08 43.79
N LEU A 75 -34.06 10.23 44.12
CA LEU A 75 -33.95 10.74 45.50
C LEU A 75 -35.22 11.45 45.98
N GLU A 76 -35.82 12.30 45.15
CA GLU A 76 -36.96 13.16 45.56
C GLU A 76 -38.31 12.47 45.38
N HIS A 77 -38.41 11.56 44.40
CA HIS A 77 -39.66 10.88 44.07
C HIS A 77 -39.60 9.35 44.27
N GLY A 78 -38.49 8.82 44.80
CA GLY A 78 -38.35 7.40 45.13
C GLY A 78 -38.45 6.46 43.92
N LEU A 79 -38.20 6.97 42.72
CA LEU A 79 -38.28 6.19 41.49
C LEU A 79 -36.99 5.39 41.29
N ASP A 80 -37.03 4.14 40.80
CA ASP A 80 -35.82 3.40 40.42
C ASP A 80 -35.58 3.52 38.92
N ILE A 81 -35.10 4.69 38.49
CA ILE A 81 -34.95 5.03 37.07
C ILE A 81 -33.46 5.15 36.71
N SER A 82 -33.06 4.40 35.68
CA SER A 82 -31.73 4.56 35.08
C SER A 82 -31.67 5.71 34.07
N GLU A 83 -30.48 6.29 33.89
CA GLU A 83 -30.20 7.31 32.86
C GLU A 83 -30.65 6.87 31.45
N ARG A 84 -30.52 5.56 31.17
CA ARG A 84 -30.92 4.96 29.90
C ARG A 84 -32.43 5.03 29.68
N THR A 85 -33.22 4.92 30.75
CA THR A 85 -34.68 5.03 30.70
C THR A 85 -35.10 6.47 30.38
N ILE A 86 -34.48 7.47 31.00
CA ILE A 86 -34.75 8.89 30.74
C ILE A 86 -34.32 9.26 29.31
N SER A 87 -33.14 8.83 28.89
CA SER A 87 -32.62 9.05 27.54
C SER A 87 -33.55 8.43 26.46
N ARG A 88 -34.14 7.26 26.74
CA ARG A 88 -35.15 6.65 25.85
C ARG A 88 -36.46 7.44 25.85
N ARG A 89 -36.94 7.89 27.00
CA ARG A 89 -38.18 8.67 27.11
C ARG A 89 -38.08 10.04 26.45
N LEU A 90 -36.97 10.77 26.61
CA LEU A 90 -36.71 12.03 25.89
C LEU A 90 -36.75 11.85 24.37
N THR A 91 -36.28 10.70 23.87
CA THR A 91 -36.37 10.34 22.44
C THR A 91 -37.83 10.05 22.04
N ASN A 92 -38.57 9.29 22.84
CA ASN A 92 -39.97 8.97 22.58
C ASN A 92 -40.89 10.20 22.65
N TRP A 93 -40.57 11.17 23.52
CA TRP A 93 -41.30 12.44 23.64
C TRP A 93 -40.86 13.48 22.61
N ASN A 94 -40.01 13.09 21.66
CA ASN A 94 -39.55 13.91 20.53
C ASN A 94 -38.85 15.21 20.96
N VAL A 95 -38.16 15.20 22.11
CA VAL A 95 -37.48 16.37 22.65
C VAL A 95 -36.19 16.60 21.86
N PRO A 96 -36.02 17.77 21.20
CA PRO A 96 -34.84 18.04 20.40
C PRO A 96 -33.62 18.14 21.30
N ARG A 97 -32.71 17.17 21.20
CA ARG A 97 -31.42 17.25 21.88
C ARG A 97 -30.65 18.41 21.27
N LYS A 98 -30.33 19.44 22.07
CA LYS A 98 -29.31 20.43 21.72
C LYS A 98 -27.99 19.67 21.52
N LYS A 99 -27.69 19.29 20.28
CA LYS A 99 -26.34 18.93 19.91
C LYS A 99 -25.58 20.25 19.96
N GLN A 100 -24.89 20.52 21.06
CA GLN A 100 -23.87 21.57 21.10
C GLN A 100 -22.79 21.18 20.08
N ARG A 101 -23.03 21.50 18.81
CA ARG A 101 -22.02 21.49 17.77
C ARG A 101 -21.60 22.93 17.64
N VAL A 102 -20.72 23.36 18.53
CA VAL A 102 -19.95 24.58 18.26
C VAL A 102 -19.18 24.30 16.97
N PRO A 103 -19.46 25.02 15.87
CA PRO A 103 -18.68 24.86 14.66
C PRO A 103 -17.21 25.16 15.01
N PRO A 104 -16.24 24.36 14.53
CA PRO A 104 -14.86 24.58 14.90
C PRO A 104 -14.44 25.97 14.44
N THR A 105 -14.08 26.82 15.41
CA THR A 105 -13.60 28.19 15.21
C THR A 105 -12.42 28.16 14.23
N GLN A 106 -12.31 29.18 13.40
CA GLN A 106 -11.24 29.27 12.40
C GLN A 106 -9.85 29.09 13.02
N GLU A 107 -9.65 29.64 14.22
CA GLU A 107 -8.47 29.47 15.07
C GLU A 107 -8.10 28.02 15.34
N LEU A 108 -9.10 27.15 15.57
CA LEU A 108 -8.87 25.75 15.84
C LEU A 108 -8.34 25.02 14.60
N LYS A 109 -8.82 25.38 13.42
CA LYS A 109 -8.31 24.79 12.16
C LYS A 109 -6.87 25.24 11.90
N GLU A 110 -6.58 26.51 12.16
CA GLU A 110 -5.23 27.08 12.03
C GLU A 110 -4.27 26.44 13.02
N ARG A 111 -4.71 26.17 14.25
CA ARG A 111 -3.89 25.49 15.26
C ARG A 111 -3.64 24.02 14.94
N ILE A 112 -4.66 23.32 14.42
CA ILE A 112 -4.49 21.96 13.89
C ILE A 112 -3.48 21.96 12.74
N LEU A 113 -3.55 22.92 11.82
CA LEU A 113 -2.61 23.06 10.70
C LEU A 113 -1.19 23.37 11.19
N TYR A 114 -1.05 24.27 12.17
CA TYR A 114 0.24 24.62 12.79
C TYR A 114 0.92 23.38 13.39
N TYR A 115 0.19 22.60 14.20
CA TYR A 115 0.76 21.40 14.81
C TYR A 115 0.97 20.26 13.82
N TYR A 116 0.13 20.17 12.79
CA TYR A 116 0.33 19.25 11.68
C TYR A 116 1.62 19.54 10.91
N ASN A 117 1.91 20.82 10.64
CA ASN A 117 3.15 21.26 9.98
C ASN A 117 4.39 21.05 10.88
N LYS A 118 4.22 20.99 12.20
CA LYS A 118 5.26 20.60 13.17
C LYS A 118 5.46 19.08 13.31
N ASN A 119 4.85 18.26 12.45
CA ASN A 119 5.00 16.80 12.43
C ASN A 119 4.54 16.08 13.72
N LEU A 120 3.62 16.68 14.48
CA LEU A 120 3.05 16.07 15.68
C LEU A 120 2.02 15.00 15.28
N ASN A 121 1.98 13.89 16.03
CA ASN A 121 0.97 12.86 15.84
C ASN A 121 -0.38 13.30 16.44
N ASP A 122 -1.51 12.78 15.94
CA ASP A 122 -2.86 13.10 16.44
C ASP A 122 -3.01 13.01 17.98
N ASP A 123 -2.25 12.16 18.68
CA ASP A 123 -2.26 12.13 20.16
C ASP A 123 -1.53 13.33 20.77
N GLN A 124 -0.39 13.71 20.19
CA GLN A 124 0.37 14.90 20.56
C GLN A 124 -0.36 16.18 20.19
N ILE A 125 -0.99 16.24 19.00
CA ILE A 125 -1.85 17.36 18.58
C ILE A 125 -3.03 17.48 19.54
N THR A 126 -3.67 16.36 19.91
CA THR A 126 -4.78 16.38 20.88
C THR A 126 -4.33 16.93 22.24
N LYS A 127 -3.16 16.50 22.73
CA LYS A 127 -2.60 17.01 23.99
C LYS A 127 -2.21 18.49 23.90
N ALA A 128 -1.61 18.92 22.78
CA ALA A 128 -1.18 20.30 22.57
C ALA A 128 -2.37 21.27 22.43
N LEU A 129 -3.43 20.82 21.76
CA LEU A 129 -4.69 21.55 21.68
C LEU A 129 -5.37 21.64 23.05
N LEU A 130 -5.32 20.57 23.84
CA LEU A 130 -5.86 20.57 25.20
C LEU A 130 -5.10 21.54 26.13
N THR A 131 -3.77 21.64 26.01
CA THR A 131 -2.97 22.63 26.76
C THR A 131 -3.27 24.07 26.37
N GLU A 132 -3.83 24.30 25.19
CA GLU A 132 -4.24 25.62 24.69
C GLU A 132 -5.72 25.91 24.89
N GLY A 133 -6.44 25.05 25.63
CA GLY A 133 -7.85 25.24 25.96
C GLY A 133 -8.83 24.70 24.91
N PHE A 134 -8.36 24.01 23.87
CA PHE A 134 -9.22 23.36 22.90
C PHE A 134 -9.51 21.90 23.29
N ASP A 135 -10.71 21.63 23.82
CA ASP A 135 -11.15 20.27 24.11
C ASP A 135 -11.67 19.56 22.84
N ILE A 136 -10.84 18.69 22.26
CA ILE A 136 -11.21 17.87 21.10
C ILE A 136 -10.87 16.41 21.33
N LYS A 137 -11.87 15.55 21.12
CA LYS A 137 -11.66 14.10 21.06
C LYS A 137 -10.85 13.71 19.81
N LYS A 138 -9.87 12.82 19.95
CA LYS A 138 -9.02 12.27 18.87
C LYS A 138 -9.78 11.89 17.59
N ARG A 139 -10.97 11.28 17.71
CA ARG A 139 -11.81 10.90 16.57
C ARG A 139 -12.34 12.10 15.77
N ASN A 140 -12.63 13.22 16.46
CA ASN A 140 -13.07 14.46 15.82
C ASN A 140 -11.89 15.19 15.18
N LEU A 141 -10.72 15.20 15.83
CA LEU A 141 -9.48 15.71 15.24
C LEU A 141 -9.15 14.99 13.92
N ALA A 142 -9.21 13.65 13.90
CA ALA A 142 -8.94 12.86 12.70
C ALA A 142 -9.91 13.18 11.54
N ARG A 143 -11.22 13.36 11.85
CA ARG A 143 -12.23 13.76 10.86
C ARG A 143 -11.99 15.18 10.34
N MET A 144 -11.64 16.12 11.21
CA MET A 144 -11.33 17.50 10.82
C MET A 144 -10.07 17.57 9.95
N ARG A 145 -9.03 16.83 10.34
CA ARG A 145 -7.80 16.67 9.57
C ARG A 145 -8.09 16.15 8.14
N GLN A 146 -8.93 15.12 8.01
CA GLN A 146 -9.38 14.60 6.72
C GLN A 146 -10.17 15.64 5.90
N LYS A 147 -11.06 16.39 6.55
CA LYS A 147 -11.87 17.44 5.89
C LYS A 147 -11.02 18.63 5.40
N LEU A 148 -9.89 18.89 6.05
CA LEU A 148 -8.91 19.90 5.67
C LEU A 148 -7.86 19.38 4.67
N GLY A 149 -8.04 18.17 4.11
CA GLY A 149 -7.12 17.61 3.11
C GLY A 149 -5.77 17.14 3.66
N MET A 150 -5.54 17.25 4.97
CA MET A 150 -4.29 16.88 5.62
C MET A 150 -4.21 15.35 5.77
N ARG A 151 -3.71 14.61 4.77
CA ARG A 151 -3.56 13.14 4.85
C ARG A 151 -2.24 12.75 5.51
N ARG A 152 -2.29 11.88 6.51
CA ARG A 152 -1.16 11.58 7.40
C ARG A 152 0.01 10.97 6.63
N ARG A 153 1.22 11.35 7.07
CA ARG A 153 2.47 10.61 6.85
C ARG A 153 2.38 9.23 7.53
N SER A 154 3.02 8.23 6.91
CA SER A 154 3.00 6.81 7.28
C SER A 154 3.10 6.57 8.80
N ARG A 155 2.40 5.53 9.29
CA ARG A 155 2.38 5.14 10.71
C ARG A 155 3.67 4.44 11.17
N PHE A 156 4.60 4.17 10.25
CA PHE A 156 5.82 3.42 10.51
C PHE A 156 7.04 4.37 10.55
N PRO A 157 7.77 4.45 11.69
CA PRO A 157 8.93 5.34 11.86
C PRO A 157 10.05 5.14 10.83
N GLU A 158 10.26 3.92 10.35
CA GLU A 158 11.25 3.52 9.33
C GLU A 158 10.93 3.98 7.89
N PHE A 159 9.88 4.79 7.71
CA PHE A 159 9.45 5.35 6.42
C PHE A 159 9.35 6.88 6.46
N ARG A 160 10.03 7.54 7.40
CA ARG A 160 9.93 8.98 7.71
C ARG A 160 10.90 9.88 6.94
N GLU A 161 11.88 9.33 6.22
CA GLU A 161 13.12 10.06 5.87
C GLU A 161 13.10 11.13 4.76
N TYR A 162 11.98 11.48 4.11
CA TYR A 162 12.04 12.39 2.95
C TYR A 162 10.98 13.50 2.92
N SER A 163 10.60 14.04 4.09
CA SER A 163 9.82 15.29 4.13
C SER A 163 10.61 16.53 4.48
N ASP A 164 11.89 16.39 4.80
CA ASP A 164 12.66 17.49 5.38
C ASP A 164 13.70 17.92 4.35
N GLY A 165 13.42 19.05 3.70
CA GLY A 165 14.46 19.87 3.10
C GLY A 165 15.44 20.33 4.17
N GLU A 166 16.68 20.54 3.75
CA GLU A 166 17.84 20.98 4.53
C GLU A 166 17.50 21.84 5.75
N GLY A 167 17.97 21.37 6.91
CA GLY A 167 17.91 22.07 8.18
C GLY A 167 18.97 21.48 9.10
N ASP A 168 20.17 22.06 9.02
CA ASP A 168 21.33 21.81 9.85
C ASP A 168 21.02 22.05 11.35
N ALA A 169 21.42 21.10 12.23
CA ALA A 169 21.83 21.36 13.62
C ALA A 169 22.33 20.08 14.33
N PRO A 170 23.28 20.18 15.29
CA PRO A 170 24.22 19.13 15.64
C PRO A 170 23.91 18.43 16.98
N GLY A 171 24.56 17.28 17.22
CA GLY A 171 24.73 16.73 18.57
C GLY A 171 24.69 15.21 18.64
N GLY A 172 25.85 14.59 18.85
CA GLY A 172 26.04 13.15 18.89
C GLY A 172 25.47 12.46 20.13
N VAL A 173 25.13 11.18 19.95
CA VAL A 173 25.08 10.18 21.03
C VAL A 173 25.52 8.84 20.43
N GLU A 174 26.54 8.24 21.04
CA GLU A 174 27.16 6.98 20.66
C GLU A 174 26.18 5.78 20.81
N PRO A 175 26.16 4.77 19.91
CA PRO A 175 25.24 3.65 20.05
C PRO A 175 25.80 2.55 20.95
N LEU A 176 25.06 2.20 22.00
CA LEU A 176 25.30 1.01 22.83
C LEU A 176 25.10 -0.31 22.03
N PRO A 177 25.80 -1.41 22.40
CA PRO A 177 25.83 -2.64 21.62
C PRO A 177 24.51 -3.43 21.70
N ARG A 178 24.09 -3.99 20.56
CA ARG A 178 22.85 -4.79 20.44
C ARG A 178 23.05 -6.23 20.95
N PRO A 179 22.09 -6.82 21.68
CA PRO A 179 22.13 -8.24 22.02
C PRO A 179 21.78 -9.13 20.82
N LYS A 180 22.43 -10.29 20.75
CA LYS A 180 22.34 -11.28 19.66
C LYS A 180 20.90 -11.75 19.41
N SER A 181 20.45 -11.65 18.16
CA SER A 181 19.08 -12.01 17.73
C SER A 181 18.90 -13.53 17.60
N LYS A 182 17.82 -14.05 18.18
CA LYS A 182 17.30 -15.42 17.97
C LYS A 182 16.76 -15.61 16.53
N PRO A 183 16.69 -16.86 16.02
CA PRO A 183 16.32 -17.15 14.63
C PRO A 183 14.89 -16.68 14.30
N LYS A 184 14.75 -15.99 13.16
CA LYS A 184 13.49 -15.39 12.69
C LYS A 184 12.58 -16.47 12.09
N LYS A 185 11.31 -16.48 12.51
CA LYS A 185 10.24 -17.32 11.91
C LYS A 185 9.97 -16.85 10.47
N LYS A 186 9.82 -17.81 9.53
CA LYS A 186 9.50 -17.57 8.11
C LYS A 186 8.29 -16.63 7.97
N LYS A 187 8.45 -15.52 7.21
CA LYS A 187 7.40 -14.53 6.97
C LYS A 187 6.25 -15.17 6.17
N ALA A 188 5.01 -14.92 6.58
CA ALA A 188 3.82 -15.38 5.85
C ALA A 188 3.72 -14.67 4.48
N LYS A 189 3.47 -15.42 3.41
CA LYS A 189 3.25 -14.86 2.06
C LYS A 189 2.04 -13.93 2.09
N VAL A 190 2.23 -12.69 1.66
CA VAL A 190 1.16 -11.66 1.60
C VAL A 190 0.07 -12.15 0.63
N SER A 191 -1.19 -11.94 0.99
CA SER A 191 -2.33 -12.27 0.14
C SER A 191 -2.46 -11.21 -0.96
N HIS A 192 -2.16 -11.60 -2.20
CA HIS A 192 -2.15 -10.70 -3.34
C HIS A 192 -3.55 -10.55 -3.93
N ASN A 193 -4.04 -9.31 -4.04
CA ASN A 193 -5.32 -9.03 -4.69
C ASN A 193 -5.15 -9.10 -6.22
N ALA A 194 -5.50 -10.23 -6.83
CA ALA A 194 -5.35 -10.47 -8.27
C ALA A 194 -6.08 -9.42 -9.15
N ALA A 195 -7.12 -8.77 -8.64
CA ALA A 195 -7.86 -7.73 -9.36
C ALA A 195 -7.14 -6.36 -9.40
N LEU A 196 -6.02 -6.19 -8.68
CA LEU A 196 -5.32 -4.91 -8.59
C LEU A 196 -4.56 -4.57 -9.88
N ILE A 197 -3.84 -5.55 -10.46
CA ILE A 197 -3.04 -5.33 -11.68
C ILE A 197 -3.89 -4.87 -12.87
N PRO A 198 -5.06 -5.47 -13.19
CA PRO A 198 -5.92 -4.99 -14.27
C PRO A 198 -6.43 -3.57 -14.05
N LYS A 199 -6.82 -3.21 -12.82
CA LYS A 199 -7.28 -1.85 -12.49
C LYS A 199 -6.18 -0.82 -12.68
N VAL A 200 -4.98 -1.12 -12.18
CA VAL A 200 -3.80 -0.27 -12.33
C VAL A 200 -3.41 -0.15 -13.80
N SER A 201 -3.43 -1.25 -14.56
CA SER A 201 -3.12 -1.23 -16.00
C SER A 201 -4.06 -0.32 -16.78
N GLY A 202 -5.38 -0.42 -16.55
CA GLY A 202 -6.35 0.46 -17.20
C GLY A 202 -6.22 1.93 -16.78
N PHE A 203 -5.83 2.20 -15.52
CA PHE A 203 -5.48 3.55 -15.09
C PHE A 203 -4.25 4.10 -15.81
N VAL A 204 -3.18 3.31 -15.89
CA VAL A 204 -1.92 3.71 -16.54
C VAL A 204 -2.13 3.95 -18.03
N GLU A 205 -2.87 3.08 -18.71
CA GLU A 205 -3.21 3.26 -20.13
C GLU A 205 -3.91 4.61 -20.38
N LYS A 206 -4.90 4.93 -19.55
CA LYS A 206 -5.58 6.23 -19.62
C LYS A 206 -4.66 7.39 -19.26
N TYR A 207 -3.84 7.25 -18.22
CA TYR A 207 -2.91 8.28 -17.78
C TYR A 207 -1.86 8.59 -18.87
N MET A 208 -1.37 7.55 -19.54
CA MET A 208 -0.32 7.62 -20.56
C MET A 208 -0.83 8.04 -21.95
N SER A 209 -2.15 7.99 -22.18
CA SER A 209 -2.75 8.43 -23.46
C SER A 209 -2.50 9.90 -23.82
N ASN A 210 -2.06 10.71 -22.86
CA ASN A 210 -1.71 12.12 -23.06
C ASN A 210 -0.23 12.33 -23.44
N TYR A 211 0.59 11.26 -23.49
CA TYR A 211 2.03 11.35 -23.75
C TYR A 211 2.39 11.13 -25.22
N ASP A 212 3.57 11.59 -25.60
CA ASP A 212 4.14 11.37 -26.93
C ASP A 212 4.57 9.90 -27.13
N GLY A 213 4.80 9.51 -28.39
CA GLY A 213 5.12 8.12 -28.77
C GLY A 213 6.42 7.56 -28.17
N SER A 214 7.25 8.36 -27.52
CA SER A 214 8.49 7.89 -26.89
C SER A 214 8.30 7.38 -25.44
N HIS A 215 7.20 7.78 -24.79
CA HIS A 215 6.79 7.41 -23.42
C HIS A 215 5.32 6.97 -23.37
N ASP A 216 4.88 6.26 -24.42
CA ASP A 216 3.51 5.77 -24.53
C ASP A 216 3.25 4.52 -23.67
N PHE A 217 2.00 4.08 -23.62
CA PHE A 217 1.64 2.85 -22.91
C PHE A 217 2.40 1.61 -23.44
N ASN A 218 2.84 1.61 -24.70
CA ASN A 218 3.62 0.51 -25.25
C ASN A 218 5.02 0.41 -24.61
N HIS A 219 5.65 1.54 -24.28
CA HIS A 219 6.87 1.55 -23.46
C HIS A 219 6.63 0.84 -22.12
N ILE A 220 5.59 1.23 -21.37
CA ILE A 220 5.27 0.60 -20.09
C ILE A 220 5.06 -0.92 -20.24
N ARG A 221 4.31 -1.35 -21.27
CA ARG A 221 4.08 -2.77 -21.55
C ARG A 221 5.38 -3.54 -21.79
N ARG A 222 6.32 -2.96 -22.54
CA ARG A 222 7.63 -3.57 -22.79
C ARG A 222 8.45 -3.66 -21.51
N VAL A 223 8.49 -2.59 -20.70
CA VAL A 223 9.18 -2.61 -19.40
C VAL A 223 8.62 -3.68 -18.47
N VAL A 224 7.29 -3.81 -18.37
CA VAL A 224 6.65 -4.89 -17.59
C VAL A 224 7.06 -6.27 -18.11
N GLY A 225 7.02 -6.48 -19.43
CA GLY A 225 7.43 -7.75 -20.04
C GLY A 225 8.91 -8.08 -19.80
N LEU A 226 9.79 -7.08 -19.87
CA LEU A 226 11.21 -7.23 -19.58
C LEU A 226 11.45 -7.54 -18.09
N ALA A 227 10.74 -6.86 -17.19
CA ALA A 227 10.82 -7.14 -15.75
C ALA A 227 10.39 -8.57 -15.42
N HIS A 228 9.33 -9.08 -16.07
CA HIS A 228 8.89 -10.47 -15.94
C HIS A 228 9.92 -11.46 -16.47
N LEU A 229 10.58 -11.13 -17.58
CA LEU A 229 11.64 -11.97 -18.16
C LEU A 229 12.86 -12.04 -17.23
N ILE A 230 13.32 -10.90 -16.69
CA ILE A 230 14.39 -10.86 -15.69
C ILE A 230 14.01 -11.70 -14.47
N TYR A 231 12.80 -11.50 -13.93
CA TYR A 231 12.31 -12.25 -12.77
C TYR A 231 12.33 -13.76 -13.02
N LYS A 232 11.85 -14.20 -14.19
CA LYS A 232 11.83 -15.63 -14.58
C LYS A 232 13.24 -16.21 -14.63
N GLU A 233 14.18 -15.50 -15.26
CA GLU A 233 15.57 -15.95 -15.39
C GLU A 233 16.27 -16.01 -14.03
N ILE A 234 16.06 -15.02 -13.14
CA ILE A 234 16.60 -15.05 -11.77
C ILE A 234 16.10 -16.29 -11.03
N ASN A 235 14.81 -16.60 -11.13
CA ASN A 235 14.24 -17.76 -10.45
C ASN A 235 14.71 -19.09 -11.04
N ALA A 236 14.85 -19.18 -12.37
CA ALA A 236 15.41 -20.38 -13.01
C ALA A 236 16.85 -20.66 -12.55
N GLN A 237 17.69 -19.62 -12.49
CA GLN A 237 19.08 -19.75 -12.01
C GLN A 237 19.16 -20.20 -10.54
N ARG A 238 18.19 -19.80 -9.71
CA ARG A 238 18.07 -20.25 -8.31
C ARG A 238 17.65 -21.72 -8.18
N GLU A 239 16.80 -22.20 -9.07
CA GLU A 239 16.41 -23.61 -9.11
C GLU A 239 17.60 -24.50 -9.51
N GLU A 240 18.45 -24.02 -10.42
CA GLU A 240 19.63 -24.75 -10.91
C GLU A 240 20.82 -24.75 -9.93
N SER A 241 20.93 -23.73 -9.06
CA SER A 241 21.99 -23.65 -8.04
C SER A 241 21.43 -23.25 -6.67
N PRO A 242 20.96 -24.21 -5.84
CA PRO A 242 20.40 -23.94 -4.51
C PRO A 242 21.43 -23.50 -3.45
N MET A 243 22.65 -23.13 -3.86
CA MET A 243 23.79 -22.97 -2.96
C MET A 243 23.75 -21.59 -2.26
N PHE A 244 23.07 -21.53 -1.11
CA PHE A 244 23.18 -20.52 -0.03
C PHE A 244 22.48 -19.15 -0.15
N ASP A 245 21.41 -18.96 -0.92
CA ASP A 245 20.62 -17.71 -0.84
C ASP A 245 19.26 -17.91 -0.16
N GLU A 246 19.22 -17.85 1.18
CA GLU A 246 17.96 -17.86 1.96
C GLU A 246 17.21 -16.51 1.96
N ASP A 247 17.77 -15.42 1.41
CA ASP A 247 17.40 -14.07 1.87
C ASP A 247 16.71 -13.10 0.88
N GLU A 248 16.45 -13.44 -0.39
CA GLU A 248 15.75 -12.50 -1.29
C GLU A 248 14.65 -13.12 -2.14
N ASP A 249 13.51 -13.48 -1.53
CA ASP A 249 12.30 -13.82 -2.29
C ASP A 249 11.76 -12.56 -3.00
N LEU A 250 11.88 -12.52 -4.33
CA LEU A 250 11.41 -11.42 -5.16
C LEU A 250 9.89 -11.53 -5.33
N ASP A 251 9.17 -10.44 -5.09
CA ASP A 251 7.71 -10.42 -5.27
C ASP A 251 7.32 -9.94 -6.67
N LEU A 252 6.90 -10.87 -7.53
CA LEU A 252 6.44 -10.57 -8.90
C LEU A 252 5.30 -9.54 -8.94
N HIS A 253 4.44 -9.51 -7.93
CA HIS A 253 3.32 -8.57 -7.89
C HIS A 253 3.81 -7.15 -7.61
N VAL A 254 4.81 -7.00 -6.73
CA VAL A 254 5.48 -5.72 -6.49
C VAL A 254 6.23 -5.27 -7.75
N ILE A 255 6.99 -6.16 -8.39
CA ILE A 255 7.70 -5.88 -9.64
C ILE A 255 6.73 -5.39 -10.72
N THR A 256 5.61 -6.08 -10.89
CA THR A 256 4.60 -5.74 -11.91
C THR A 256 3.98 -4.38 -11.65
N LEU A 257 3.56 -4.11 -10.41
CA LEU A 257 2.96 -2.82 -10.05
C LEU A 257 3.96 -1.67 -10.16
N ALA A 258 5.21 -1.88 -9.73
CA ALA A 258 6.26 -0.88 -9.84
C ALA A 258 6.60 -0.58 -11.31
N ALA A 259 6.75 -1.60 -12.15
CA ALA A 259 7.00 -1.42 -13.58
C ALA A 259 5.83 -0.72 -14.29
N LEU A 260 4.58 -1.00 -13.92
CA LEU A 260 3.41 -0.30 -14.47
C LEU A 260 3.38 1.19 -14.09
N LEU A 261 3.86 1.54 -12.89
CA LEU A 261 3.71 2.86 -12.31
C LEU A 261 4.99 3.72 -12.32
N HIS A 262 6.11 3.21 -12.85
CA HIS A 262 7.41 3.89 -12.73
C HIS A 262 7.45 5.30 -13.36
N ASP A 263 6.74 5.49 -14.48
CA ASP A 263 6.61 6.78 -15.17
C ASP A 263 5.40 7.60 -14.67
N VAL A 264 4.60 7.06 -13.74
CA VAL A 264 3.48 7.80 -13.14
C VAL A 264 4.00 8.76 -12.08
N GLY A 265 3.79 10.06 -12.31
CA GLY A 265 4.25 11.11 -11.40
C GLY A 265 5.68 11.59 -11.65
N ASP A 266 6.25 11.29 -12.82
CA ASP A 266 7.47 11.99 -13.28
C ASP A 266 7.19 13.50 -13.32
N LYS A 267 8.14 14.28 -12.79
CA LYS A 267 8.10 15.75 -12.71
C LYS A 267 7.81 16.40 -14.07
N LYS A 268 8.17 15.75 -15.17
CA LYS A 268 7.88 16.22 -16.53
C LYS A 268 6.38 16.29 -16.85
N TYR A 269 5.55 15.54 -16.12
CA TYR A 269 4.14 15.30 -16.44
C TYR A 269 3.19 15.52 -15.24
N LEU A 270 3.70 15.99 -14.11
CA LEU A 270 2.87 16.34 -12.96
C LEU A 270 1.98 17.54 -13.27
N LEU A 271 0.68 17.39 -13.03
CA LEU A 271 -0.26 18.52 -13.06
C LEU A 271 -0.01 19.43 -11.84
N PRO A 272 -0.34 20.73 -11.93
CA PRO A 272 -0.23 21.65 -10.80
C PRO A 272 -0.97 21.11 -9.56
N GLY A 273 -0.24 20.99 -8.44
CA GLY A 273 -0.78 20.49 -7.16
C GLY A 273 -0.69 18.98 -6.94
N GLN A 274 -0.17 18.20 -7.91
CA GLN A 274 0.16 16.79 -7.69
C GLN A 274 1.58 16.63 -7.14
N ASP A 275 1.74 15.71 -6.19
CA ASP A 275 3.03 15.34 -5.63
C ASP A 275 3.42 13.93 -6.09
N GLY A 276 4.46 13.83 -6.92
CA GLY A 276 4.97 12.56 -7.43
C GLY A 276 5.44 11.60 -6.32
N ASN A 277 5.76 12.12 -5.13
CA ASN A 277 6.15 11.30 -3.98
C ASN A 277 4.98 10.55 -3.33
N THR A 278 3.75 10.94 -3.62
CA THR A 278 2.55 10.36 -3.00
C THR A 278 1.50 9.88 -4.01
N LEU A 279 1.66 10.20 -5.29
CA LEU A 279 0.70 9.85 -6.34
C LEU A 279 0.50 8.33 -6.47
N VAL A 280 1.58 7.56 -6.55
CA VAL A 280 1.53 6.09 -6.67
C VAL A 280 0.89 5.45 -5.44
N LEU A 281 1.28 5.90 -4.24
CA LEU A 281 0.68 5.48 -2.98
C LEU A 281 -0.82 5.72 -2.97
N SER A 282 -1.25 6.94 -3.30
CA SER A 282 -2.67 7.32 -3.29
C SER A 282 -3.50 6.53 -4.29
N THR A 283 -2.92 6.26 -5.47
CA THR A 283 -3.55 5.51 -6.56
C THR A 283 -3.79 4.06 -6.14
N LEU A 284 -2.77 3.39 -5.62
CA LEU A 284 -2.86 2.00 -5.16
C LEU A 284 -3.86 1.84 -4.01
N LEU A 285 -3.85 2.75 -3.03
CA LEU A 285 -4.83 2.76 -1.95
C LEU A 285 -6.26 2.94 -2.46
N SER A 286 -6.46 3.77 -3.49
CA SER A 286 -7.79 3.99 -4.08
C SER A 286 -8.36 2.73 -4.76
N PHE A 287 -7.50 1.85 -5.25
CA PHE A 287 -7.88 0.56 -5.83
C PHE A 287 -8.01 -0.57 -4.79
N GLY A 288 -7.80 -0.26 -3.51
CA GLY A 288 -7.93 -1.20 -2.40
C GLY A 288 -6.67 -2.03 -2.13
N ALA A 289 -5.49 -1.56 -2.55
CA ALA A 289 -4.22 -2.19 -2.19
C ALA A 289 -3.96 -2.04 -0.67
N PRO A 290 -3.35 -3.04 -0.02
CA PRO A 290 -2.82 -2.88 1.34
C PRO A 290 -1.82 -1.72 1.42
N GLU A 291 -1.82 -0.98 2.53
CA GLU A 291 -0.93 0.18 2.72
C GLU A 291 0.55 -0.21 2.62
N GLU A 292 0.93 -1.36 3.17
CA GLU A 292 2.29 -1.90 3.09
C GLU A 292 2.76 -2.12 1.65
N LEU A 293 1.91 -2.73 0.82
CA LEU A 293 2.17 -2.93 -0.61
C LEU A 293 2.31 -1.59 -1.34
N ALA A 294 1.38 -0.67 -1.09
CA ALA A 294 1.36 0.63 -1.76
C ALA A 294 2.59 1.49 -1.41
N VAL A 295 3.03 1.46 -0.13
CA VAL A 295 4.27 2.12 0.31
C VAL A 295 5.49 1.47 -0.34
N ARG A 296 5.56 0.14 -0.37
CA ARG A 296 6.67 -0.59 -1.00
C ARG A 296 6.81 -0.22 -2.48
N VAL A 297 5.71 -0.23 -3.23
CA VAL A 297 5.70 0.14 -4.66
C VAL A 297 6.08 1.61 -4.86
N GLN A 298 5.54 2.55 -4.06
CA GLN A 298 5.93 3.96 -4.14
C GLN A 298 7.43 4.17 -3.92
N ARG A 299 8.03 3.44 -2.96
CA ARG A 299 9.47 3.53 -2.68
C ARG A 299 10.30 3.04 -3.86
N ILE A 300 9.91 1.93 -4.47
CA ILE A 300 10.58 1.41 -5.66
C ILE A 300 10.47 2.43 -6.80
N VAL A 301 9.27 2.91 -7.11
CA VAL A 301 9.05 3.88 -8.21
C VAL A 301 9.93 5.13 -8.08
N LEU A 302 10.06 5.70 -6.87
CA LEU A 302 10.92 6.87 -6.64
C LEU A 302 12.41 6.60 -6.90
N GLY A 303 12.83 5.34 -6.76
CA GLY A 303 14.19 4.89 -7.03
C GLY A 303 14.48 4.54 -8.49
N VAL A 304 13.47 4.42 -9.37
CA VAL A 304 13.70 3.91 -10.75
C VAL A 304 14.48 4.90 -11.62
N SER A 305 14.23 6.20 -11.47
CA SER A 305 14.78 7.22 -12.38
C SER A 305 16.31 7.27 -12.40
N TYR A 306 16.89 7.24 -13.61
CA TYR A 306 18.33 7.40 -13.86
C TYR A 306 18.92 8.66 -13.19
N SER A 307 18.20 9.79 -13.25
CA SER A 307 18.67 11.04 -12.67
C SER A 307 18.70 11.01 -11.14
N SER A 308 17.86 10.20 -10.50
CA SER A 308 17.90 9.99 -9.05
C SER A 308 19.13 9.16 -8.65
N GLU A 309 19.47 8.14 -9.43
CA GLU A 309 20.63 7.29 -9.15
C GLU A 309 21.96 8.04 -9.29
N ILE A 310 22.14 8.83 -10.37
CA ILE A 310 23.40 9.57 -10.57
C ILE A 310 23.64 10.62 -9.47
N LYS A 311 22.57 11.15 -8.86
CA LYS A 311 22.69 12.14 -7.77
C LYS A 311 23.13 11.52 -6.45
N ASP A 312 22.64 10.32 -6.13
CA ASP A 312 22.96 9.63 -4.89
C ASP A 312 23.01 8.10 -5.09
N PRO A 313 24.14 7.56 -5.57
CA PRO A 313 24.32 6.13 -5.78
C PRO A 313 24.24 5.31 -4.48
N ALA A 314 24.66 5.91 -3.35
CA ALA A 314 24.67 5.24 -2.05
C ALA A 314 23.24 5.00 -1.55
N ALA A 315 22.37 6.02 -1.67
CA ALA A 315 20.95 5.87 -1.32
C ALA A 315 20.24 4.82 -2.19
N VAL A 316 20.52 4.76 -3.50
CA VAL A 316 19.93 3.73 -4.37
C VAL A 316 20.41 2.33 -3.97
N THR A 317 21.69 2.18 -3.64
CA THR A 317 22.24 0.88 -3.18
C THR A 317 21.56 0.42 -1.89
N ALA A 318 21.39 1.32 -0.91
CA ALA A 318 20.66 1.03 0.32
C ALA A 318 19.17 0.71 0.07
N LEU A 319 18.57 1.38 -0.93
CA LEU A 319 17.18 1.13 -1.32
C LEU A 319 17.00 -0.24 -1.99
N ILE A 320 17.95 -0.65 -2.85
CA ILE A 320 17.96 -1.99 -3.47
C ILE A 320 18.11 -3.07 -2.40
N GLN A 321 19.00 -2.90 -1.42
CA GLN A 321 19.14 -3.84 -0.31
C GLN A 321 17.84 -4.01 0.50
N LYS A 322 17.04 -2.94 0.60
CA LYS A 322 15.74 -2.98 1.29
C LYS A 322 14.61 -3.51 0.38
N TYR A 323 14.70 -3.26 -0.93
CA TYR A 323 13.70 -3.57 -1.94
C TYR A 323 14.38 -4.13 -3.19
N PRO A 324 14.73 -5.42 -3.23
CA PRO A 324 15.48 -6.01 -4.34
C PRO A 324 14.71 -5.97 -5.67
N GLU A 325 13.37 -5.83 -5.63
CA GLU A 325 12.56 -5.60 -6.82
C GLU A 325 12.95 -4.33 -7.60
N LEU A 326 13.55 -3.34 -6.94
CA LEU A 326 14.02 -2.12 -7.59
C LEU A 326 15.08 -2.41 -8.65
N ALA A 327 16.00 -3.34 -8.39
CA ALA A 327 17.03 -3.73 -9.34
C ALA A 327 16.41 -4.29 -10.63
N VAL A 328 15.38 -5.13 -10.50
CA VAL A 328 14.66 -5.72 -11.64
C VAL A 328 13.96 -4.65 -12.48
N VAL A 329 13.27 -3.71 -11.83
CA VAL A 329 12.51 -2.65 -12.53
C VAL A 329 13.46 -1.64 -13.19
N GLN A 330 14.56 -1.26 -12.52
CA GLN A 330 15.58 -0.39 -13.11
C GLN A 330 16.22 -1.02 -14.36
N ASP A 331 16.60 -2.29 -14.29
CA ASP A 331 17.19 -3.00 -15.43
C ASP A 331 16.18 -3.09 -16.58
N ALA A 332 14.93 -3.41 -16.30
CA ALA A 332 13.88 -3.51 -17.31
C ALA A 332 13.65 -2.19 -18.06
N ASP A 333 13.59 -1.06 -17.34
CA ASP A 333 13.44 0.27 -17.93
C ASP A 333 14.65 0.64 -18.80
N ARG A 334 15.87 0.45 -18.29
CA ARG A 334 17.12 0.71 -19.02
C ARG A 334 17.26 -0.15 -20.26
N LEU A 335 16.86 -1.42 -20.18
CA LEU A 335 16.88 -2.31 -21.34
C LEU A 335 16.00 -1.77 -22.46
N ASP A 336 14.83 -1.20 -22.17
CA ASP A 336 13.95 -0.61 -23.20
C ASP A 336 14.51 0.70 -23.80
N ALA A 337 15.52 1.32 -23.16
CA ALA A 337 16.23 2.47 -23.68
C ALA A 337 17.39 2.10 -24.64
N ILE A 338 17.78 0.82 -24.71
CA ILE A 338 18.90 0.35 -25.55
C ILE A 338 18.49 -0.71 -26.58
N GLY A 339 19.37 -0.99 -27.55
CA GLY A 339 19.10 -1.88 -28.68
C GLY A 339 18.17 -1.25 -29.71
N ALA A 340 17.59 -2.06 -30.59
CA ALA A 340 16.79 -1.58 -31.74
C ALA A 340 15.61 -0.69 -31.33
N VAL A 341 14.88 -1.06 -30.28
CA VAL A 341 13.79 -0.24 -29.73
C VAL A 341 14.33 1.06 -29.15
N GLY A 342 15.44 1.01 -28.43
CA GLY A 342 16.12 2.19 -27.89
C GLY A 342 16.53 3.21 -28.96
N ILE A 343 17.05 2.74 -30.09
CA ILE A 343 17.36 3.58 -31.26
C ILE A 343 16.09 4.30 -31.73
N GLY A 344 15.03 3.56 -32.01
CA GLY A 344 13.75 4.14 -32.46
C GLY A 344 13.17 5.16 -31.49
N ARG A 345 13.20 4.86 -30.19
CA ARG A 345 12.74 5.79 -29.14
C ARG A 345 13.58 7.06 -29.07
N THR A 346 14.91 6.94 -29.19
CA THR A 346 15.83 8.07 -29.08
C THR A 346 15.62 9.07 -30.23
N PHE A 347 15.47 8.58 -31.47
CA PHE A 347 15.13 9.44 -32.61
C PHE A 347 13.72 10.01 -32.54
N THR A 348 12.74 9.24 -32.07
CA THR A 348 11.36 9.72 -31.88
C THR A 348 11.31 10.85 -30.85
N PHE A 349 11.98 10.69 -29.71
CA PHE A 349 12.07 11.71 -28.67
C PHE A 349 12.85 12.94 -29.15
N GLY A 350 13.97 12.73 -29.84
CA GLY A 350 14.75 13.79 -30.47
C GLY A 350 13.89 14.65 -31.41
N GLY A 351 13.12 14.00 -32.30
CA GLY A 351 12.18 14.70 -33.19
C GLY A 351 11.09 15.46 -32.43
N ALA A 352 10.46 14.84 -31.44
CA ALA A 352 9.37 15.46 -30.67
C ALA A 352 9.82 16.64 -29.79
N LYS A 353 11.04 16.59 -29.24
CA LYS A 353 11.62 17.66 -28.42
C LYS A 353 12.38 18.72 -29.22
N GLY A 354 12.38 18.63 -30.54
CA GLY A 354 13.07 19.58 -31.40
C GLY A 354 14.59 19.52 -31.25
N ALA A 355 15.16 18.32 -31.07
CA ALA A 355 16.61 18.12 -31.16
C ALA A 355 17.13 18.81 -32.42
N ARG A 356 18.19 19.62 -32.24
CA ARG A 356 18.68 20.54 -33.28
C ARG A 356 19.21 19.80 -34.51
N SER A 357 19.61 18.54 -34.37
CA SER A 357 20.02 17.67 -35.47
C SER A 357 19.94 16.17 -35.14
N MET A 358 20.00 15.33 -36.18
CA MET A 358 20.18 13.87 -36.02
C MET A 358 21.54 13.52 -35.39
N VAL A 359 22.57 14.35 -35.59
CA VAL A 359 23.90 14.18 -34.99
C VAL A 359 23.84 14.38 -33.47
N ASP A 360 23.12 15.40 -33.00
CA ASP A 360 22.94 15.62 -31.56
C ASP A 360 22.20 14.45 -30.90
N THR A 361 21.27 13.84 -31.62
CA THR A 361 20.56 12.64 -31.18
C THR A 361 21.50 11.43 -31.10
N LEU A 362 22.44 11.31 -32.04
CA LEU A 362 23.47 10.26 -32.03
C LEU A 362 24.45 10.44 -30.86
N ASN A 363 24.86 11.68 -30.55
CA ASN A 363 25.72 11.97 -29.40
C ASN A 363 25.11 11.49 -28.07
N HIS A 364 23.77 11.43 -27.97
CA HIS A 364 23.09 10.87 -26.80
C HIS A 364 23.42 9.38 -26.55
N PHE A 365 23.82 8.65 -27.60
CA PHE A 365 24.18 7.24 -27.50
C PHE A 365 25.44 7.10 -26.65
N ASP A 366 26.46 7.89 -26.96
CA ASP A 366 27.73 7.96 -26.23
C ASP A 366 27.55 8.51 -24.81
N ASP A 367 26.77 9.59 -24.69
CA ASP A 367 26.61 10.30 -23.43
C ASP A 367 25.89 9.46 -22.37
N LYS A 368 24.93 8.63 -22.81
CA LYS A 368 24.04 7.91 -21.89
C LYS A 368 23.84 6.44 -22.24
N LEU A 369 23.41 6.11 -23.46
CA LEU A 369 22.87 4.78 -23.76
C LEU A 369 23.93 3.67 -23.64
N GLU A 370 25.15 3.91 -24.11
CA GLU A 370 26.25 2.95 -24.01
C GLU A 370 26.69 2.72 -22.54
N LYS A 371 26.50 3.72 -21.67
CA LYS A 371 26.82 3.61 -20.24
C LYS A 371 25.78 2.79 -19.47
N LEU A 372 24.60 2.52 -20.04
CA LEU A 372 23.55 1.78 -19.34
C LEU A 372 23.92 0.32 -19.09
N GLU A 373 24.76 -0.29 -19.92
CA GLU A 373 25.21 -1.67 -19.74
C GLU A 373 25.90 -1.90 -18.40
N SER A 374 26.84 -1.02 -18.03
CA SER A 374 27.61 -1.13 -16.79
C SER A 374 26.80 -0.75 -15.54
N LEU A 375 25.61 -0.18 -15.72
CA LEU A 375 24.73 0.24 -14.65
C LEU A 375 23.62 -0.77 -14.35
N MET A 376 23.55 -1.89 -15.09
CA MET A 376 22.63 -2.98 -14.80
C MET A 376 22.95 -3.62 -13.45
N LYS A 377 21.92 -4.06 -12.73
CA LYS A 377 22.00 -4.57 -11.36
C LYS A 377 21.90 -6.08 -11.29
N THR A 378 21.16 -6.69 -12.22
CA THR A 378 20.87 -8.12 -12.23
C THR A 378 21.73 -8.84 -13.29
N THR A 379 22.10 -10.09 -13.01
CA THR A 379 22.85 -10.91 -13.97
C THR A 379 22.12 -11.09 -15.31
N PRO A 380 20.80 -11.37 -15.34
CA PRO A 380 20.06 -11.40 -16.60
C PRO A 380 20.00 -10.05 -17.31
N GLY A 381 19.83 -8.96 -16.56
CA GLY A 381 19.85 -7.60 -17.07
C GLY A 381 21.15 -7.28 -17.79
N MET A 382 22.30 -7.54 -17.14
CA MET A 382 23.63 -7.39 -17.72
C MET A 382 23.81 -8.18 -19.03
N LYS A 383 23.40 -9.45 -19.04
CA LYS A 383 23.49 -10.31 -20.23
C LYS A 383 22.70 -9.74 -21.41
N MET A 384 21.46 -9.32 -21.17
CA MET A 384 20.61 -8.73 -22.20
C MET A 384 21.12 -7.36 -22.65
N ALA A 385 21.65 -6.56 -21.72
CA ALA A 385 22.17 -5.24 -22.00
C ALA A 385 23.36 -5.31 -22.95
N LYS A 386 24.33 -6.20 -22.67
CA LYS A 386 25.48 -6.44 -23.54
C LYS A 386 25.10 -6.70 -24.98
N GLU A 387 24.09 -7.55 -25.20
CA GLU A 387 23.61 -7.84 -26.54
C GLU A 387 22.90 -6.65 -27.20
N ARG A 388 22.17 -5.85 -26.43
CA ARG A 388 21.52 -4.63 -26.93
C ARG A 388 22.52 -3.50 -27.21
N THR A 389 23.56 -3.34 -26.40
CA THR A 389 24.64 -2.37 -26.63
C THR A 389 25.38 -2.65 -27.92
N LYS A 390 25.69 -3.93 -28.21
CA LYS A 390 26.30 -4.30 -29.50
C LYS A 390 25.50 -3.81 -30.70
N ARG A 391 24.16 -3.87 -30.63
CA ARG A 391 23.28 -3.36 -31.69
C ARG A 391 23.36 -1.84 -31.84
N LEU A 392 23.55 -1.11 -30.74
CA LEU A 392 23.78 0.34 -30.78
C LEU A 392 25.09 0.68 -31.49
N ILE A 393 26.17 -0.03 -31.12
CA ILE A 393 27.50 0.17 -31.73
C ILE A 393 27.44 -0.12 -33.23
N MET A 394 26.86 -1.26 -33.62
CA MET A 394 26.69 -1.64 -35.03
C MET A 394 25.87 -0.63 -35.82
N PHE A 395 24.80 -0.08 -35.22
CA PHE A 395 24.02 0.98 -35.86
C PHE A 395 24.85 2.25 -36.10
N LYS A 396 25.70 2.65 -35.14
CA LYS A 396 26.60 3.82 -35.29
C LYS A 396 27.63 3.59 -36.40
N GLU A 397 28.13 2.38 -36.54
CA GLU A 397 29.05 2.00 -37.62
C GLU A 397 28.38 2.17 -38.99
N TRP A 398 27.18 1.60 -39.18
CA TRP A 398 26.40 1.78 -40.41
C TRP A 398 26.07 3.25 -40.68
N TRP A 399 25.64 3.99 -39.65
CA TRP A 399 25.38 5.43 -39.78
C TRP A 399 26.61 6.19 -40.30
N ALA A 400 27.80 5.92 -39.74
CA ALA A 400 29.02 6.58 -40.14
C ALA A 400 29.46 6.21 -41.57
N GLU A 401 29.27 4.95 -41.95
CA GLU A 401 29.55 4.45 -43.31
C GLU A 401 28.67 5.17 -44.35
N GLU A 402 27.35 5.18 -44.14
CA GLU A 402 26.38 5.82 -45.04
C GLU A 402 26.64 7.33 -45.19
N GLN A 403 26.91 8.04 -44.09
CA GLN A 403 27.25 9.46 -44.13
C GLN A 403 28.53 9.73 -44.91
N LYS A 404 29.56 8.88 -44.74
CA LYS A 404 30.83 9.00 -45.45
C LYS A 404 30.67 8.75 -46.94
N GLU A 405 29.86 7.77 -47.32
CA GLU A 405 29.54 7.49 -48.73
C GLU A 405 28.85 8.69 -49.38
N ALA A 406 27.84 9.26 -48.71
CA ALA A 406 27.08 10.41 -49.21
C ALA A 406 27.93 11.69 -49.31
N GLU A 407 28.76 11.99 -48.31
CA GLU A 407 29.60 13.21 -48.29
C GLU A 407 30.91 13.07 -49.08
N GLY A 408 31.37 11.83 -49.35
CA GLY A 408 32.68 11.56 -49.93
C GLY A 408 32.90 12.14 -51.32
N LEU A 409 31.82 12.39 -52.07
CA LEU A 409 31.86 13.06 -53.39
C LEU A 409 31.83 14.60 -53.28
N LEU A 410 31.31 15.15 -52.18
CA LEU A 410 31.21 16.60 -51.96
C LEU A 410 32.53 17.22 -51.44
N ARG A 411 33.41 16.42 -50.82
CA ARG A 411 34.70 16.88 -50.28
C ARG A 411 35.85 16.90 -51.29
N ARG A 412 35.62 16.52 -52.56
CA ARG A 412 36.64 16.48 -53.62
C ARG A 412 36.62 17.68 -54.58
N SER A 413 35.81 18.71 -54.32
CA SER A 413 35.72 19.94 -55.13
C SER A 413 36.51 21.09 -54.53
#